data_AF-A0A1I9KQV1-F1
#
_entry.id   AF-A0A1I9KQV1-F1
#
_cell.length_a   1.000
_cell.length_b   1.000
_cell.length_c   1.000
_cell.angle_alpha   90.00
_cell.angle_beta   90.00
_cell.angle_gamma   90.00
#
_symmetry.space_group_name_H-M   'P 1'
#
loop_
_entity.id
_entity.type
_entity.pdbx_description
1 polymer ?
#
loop_
_entity_poly.entity_id
_entity_poly.type
_entity_poly.pdbx_seq_one_letter_code
_entity_poly.pdbx_strand_id
1 'polypeptide(L)'
;MDDYYFLVRVNHSQKIELYCFDKIMTCSYPTCFTGSSMNILLDLLSLHNIIKSISIIHALYLGKELSKAEIVLFTNQKYIQE
;
A
#
# COMPACT_ATOMS: atom_id res chain seq x y z
N MET A 1 8.93 13.90 8.37
CA MET A 1 8.23 13.27 7.23
C MET A 1 9.02 12.02 6.92
N ASP A 2 8.34 10.89 6.70
CA ASP A 2 9.05 9.66 6.33
C ASP A 2 9.70 9.83 4.96
N ASP A 3 10.81 9.12 4.77
CA ASP A 3 11.55 9.08 3.51
C ASP A 3 10.85 8.21 2.45
N TYR A 4 9.64 7.73 2.75
CA TYR A 4 8.84 6.89 1.88
C TYR A 4 7.54 7.58 1.47
N TYR A 5 7.00 7.17 0.32
CA TYR A 5 5.60 7.40 -0.03
C TYR A 5 4.95 6.12 -0.57
N PHE A 6 3.66 5.97 -0.30
CA PHE A 6 2.87 4.81 -0.68
C PHE A 6 1.91 5.15 -1.81
N LEU A 7 1.88 4.30 -2.83
CA LEU A 7 0.89 4.36 -3.91
C LEU A 7 0.10 3.05 -3.88
N VAL A 8 -1.20 3.18 -3.68
CA VAL A 8 -2.15 2.08 -3.68
C VAL A 8 -2.85 2.05 -5.02
N ARG A 9 -3.05 0.86 -5.59
CA ARG A 9 -3.84 0.66 -6.80
C ARG A 9 -4.69 -0.59 -6.63
N VAL A 10 -5.82 -0.60 -7.33
CA VAL A 10 -6.64 -1.80 -7.52
C VAL A 10 -6.59 -2.12 -9.00
N ASN A 11 -6.05 -3.29 -9.36
CA ASN A 11 -5.88 -3.68 -10.75
C ASN A 11 -7.15 -4.33 -11.34
N HIS A 12 -7.13 -4.58 -12.65
CA HIS A 12 -8.25 -5.20 -13.38
C HIS A 12 -8.59 -6.62 -12.91
N SER A 13 -7.66 -7.30 -12.25
CA SER A 13 -7.88 -8.62 -11.64
C SER A 13 -8.34 -8.55 -10.19
N GLN A 14 -8.82 -7.37 -9.74
CA GLN A 14 -9.32 -7.15 -8.38
C GLN A 14 -8.32 -7.52 -7.29
N LYS A 15 -7.05 -7.15 -7.52
CA LYS A 15 -6.00 -7.24 -6.51
C LYS A 15 -5.54 -5.84 -6.12
N ILE A 16 -5.19 -5.69 -4.85
CA ILE A 16 -4.59 -4.48 -4.32
C ILE A 16 -3.08 -4.57 -4.56
N GLU A 17 -2.53 -3.53 -5.17
CA GLU A 17 -1.11 -3.32 -5.40
C GLU A 17 -0.66 -2.14 -4.53
N LEU A 18 0.29 -2.37 -3.65
CA LEU A 18 0.90 -1.38 -2.80
C LEU A 18 2.34 -1.18 -3.22
N TYR A 19 2.63 -0.02 -3.80
CA TYR A 19 3.98 0.39 -4.15
C TYR A 19 4.53 1.28 -3.05
N CYS A 20 5.72 0.95 -2.57
CA CYS A 20 6.49 1.81 -1.69
C CYS A 20 7.70 2.36 -2.42
N PHE A 21 7.78 3.68 -2.46
CA PHE A 21 8.88 4.42 -3.07
C PHE A 21 9.71 5.08 -1.99
N ASP A 22 11.02 5.01 -2.14
CA ASP A 22 11.97 5.81 -1.38
C ASP A 22 12.13 7.17 -2.07
N LYS A 23 11.97 8.27 -1.32
CA LYS A 23 12.09 9.64 -1.82
C LYS A 23 13.53 10.00 -2.19
N ILE A 24 14.50 9.35 -1.57
CA ILE A 24 15.93 9.67 -1.70
C ILE A 24 16.52 8.92 -2.90
N MET A 25 16.05 7.69 -3.17
CA MET A 25 16.57 6.88 -4.28
C MET A 25 15.84 7.13 -5.60
N THR A 26 16.40 7.99 -6.44
CA THR A 26 15.85 8.36 -7.76
C THR A 26 15.91 7.26 -8.82
N CYS A 27 16.68 6.18 -8.61
CA CYS A 27 16.90 5.13 -9.61
C CYS A 27 16.52 3.71 -9.15
N SER A 28 15.84 3.57 -8.01
CA SER A 28 15.44 2.24 -7.49
C SER A 28 13.98 1.96 -7.83
N TYR A 29 13.70 0.78 -8.40
CA TYR A 29 12.33 0.32 -8.55
C TYR A 29 11.62 0.27 -7.19
N PRO A 30 10.33 0.65 -7.10
CA PRO A 30 9.60 0.58 -5.86
C PRO A 30 9.48 -0.87 -5.39
N THR A 31 9.42 -1.06 -4.07
CA THR A 31 8.97 -2.33 -3.52
C THR A 31 7.48 -2.45 -3.77
N CYS A 32 7.03 -3.53 -4.40
CA CYS A 32 5.62 -3.78 -4.69
C CYS A 32 5.12 -4.97 -3.87
N PHE A 33 4.03 -4.76 -3.15
CA PHE A 33 3.26 -5.82 -2.49
C PHE A 33 1.94 -5.99 -3.25
N THR A 34 1.53 -7.23 -3.51
CA THR A 34 0.27 -7.51 -4.20
C THR A 34 -0.51 -8.56 -3.42
N GLY A 35 -1.79 -8.29 -3.19
CA GLY A 35 -2.68 -9.20 -2.45
C GLY A 35 -4.11 -9.11 -2.95
N SER A 36 -4.88 -10.17 -2.72
CA SER A 36 -6.33 -10.20 -2.98
C SER A 36 -7.17 -9.65 -1.83
N SER A 37 -6.54 -9.30 -0.71
CA SER A 37 -7.18 -8.64 0.43
C SER A 37 -6.16 -7.82 1.22
N MET A 38 -6.68 -6.87 2.00
CA MET A 38 -5.92 -6.05 2.94
C MET A 38 -5.14 -6.91 3.94
N ASN A 39 -5.73 -7.99 4.46
CA ASN A 39 -5.06 -8.87 5.43
C ASN A 39 -3.77 -9.48 4.87
N ILE A 40 -3.82 -9.97 3.63
CA ILE A 40 -2.62 -10.53 2.96
C ILE A 40 -1.54 -9.45 2.81
N LEU A 41 -1.93 -8.22 2.47
CA LEU A 41 -0.96 -7.12 2.36
C LEU A 41 -0.36 -6.73 3.71
N LEU A 42 -1.16 -6.72 4.77
CA LEU A 42 -0.66 -6.45 6.13
C LEU A 42 0.31 -7.54 6.60
N ASP A 43 0.01 -8.81 6.32
CA ASP A 43 0.91 -9.92 6.61
C ASP A 43 2.24 -9.75 5.86
N LEU A 44 2.19 -9.47 4.56
CA LEU A 44 3.38 -9.22 3.74
C LEU A 44 4.20 -8.02 4.23
N LEU A 45 3.54 -6.92 4.60
CA LEU A 45 4.18 -5.73 5.16
C LEU A 45 4.85 -6.03 6.50
N SER A 46 4.23 -6.84 7.36
CA SER A 46 4.77 -7.22 8.66
C SER A 46 6.08 -8.02 8.55
N LEU A 47 6.24 -8.77 7.45
CA LEU A 47 7.44 -9.55 7.15
C LEU A 47 8.56 -8.69 6.53
N HIS A 48 8.25 -7.49 6.05
CA HIS A 48 9.20 -6.60 5.38
C HIS A 48 9.78 -5.56 6.34
N ASN A 49 11.08 -5.26 6.22
CA ASN A 49 11.75 -4.31 7.13
C ASN A 49 11.21 -2.88 7.07
N ILE A 50 10.46 -2.54 6.02
CA ILE A 50 9.86 -1.22 5.86
C ILE A 50 8.90 -0.84 6.98
N ILE A 51 8.24 -1.82 7.62
CA ILE A 51 7.32 -1.51 8.72
C ILE A 51 8.04 -0.84 9.91
N LYS A 52 9.36 -1.09 10.05
CA LYS A 52 10.20 -0.50 11.10
C LYS A 52 10.56 0.96 10.81
N SER A 53 10.45 1.42 9.57
CA SER A 53 10.79 2.79 9.15
C SER A 53 9.58 3.69 8.91
N ILE A 54 8.36 3.15 8.99
CA ILE A 54 7.12 3.90 8.82
C ILE A 54 6.71 4.57 10.14
N SER A 55 6.48 5.88 10.12
CA SER A 55 5.88 6.61 11.24
C SER A 55 4.43 6.21 11.45
N ILE A 56 3.93 6.41 12.68
CA ILE A 56 2.53 6.17 13.04
C ILE A 56 1.56 6.90 12.10
N ILE A 57 1.90 8.12 11.66
CA ILE A 57 1.05 8.91 10.76
C ILE A 57 0.91 8.22 9.40
N HIS A 58 2.00 7.75 8.79
CA HIS A 58 1.94 7.04 7.53
C HIS A 58 1.34 5.63 7.67
N ALA A 59 1.52 4.96 8.82
CA ALA A 59 0.85 3.69 9.10
C ALA A 59 -0.68 3.87 9.16
N LEU A 60 -1.18 4.91 9.83
CA LEU A 60 -2.61 5.23 9.88
C LEU A 60 -3.16 5.62 8.49
N TYR A 61 -2.41 6.43 7.74
CA TYR A 61 -2.75 6.76 6.35
C TYR A 61 -2.86 5.49 5.48
N LEU A 62 -1.87 4.62 5.56
CA LEU A 62 -1.84 3.37 4.80
C LEU A 62 -3.01 2.47 5.18
N GLY A 63 -3.32 2.33 6.48
CA GLY A 63 -4.49 1.58 6.95
C GLY A 63 -5.81 2.12 6.38
N LYS A 64 -5.98 3.45 6.33
CA LYS A 64 -7.14 4.11 5.70
C LYS A 64 -7.24 3.77 4.22
N GLU A 65 -6.15 3.89 3.47
CA GLU A 65 -6.16 3.64 2.01
C GLU A 65 -6.34 2.16 1.67
N LEU A 66 -5.73 1.25 2.43
CA LEU A 66 -5.98 -0.19 2.26
C LEU A 66 -7.42 -0.58 2.60
N SER A 67 -8.02 0.04 3.63
CA SER A 67 -9.44 -0.19 3.96
C SER A 67 -10.36 0.28 2.84
N LYS A 68 -10.09 1.44 2.24
CA LYS A 68 -10.82 1.92 1.05
C LYS A 68 -10.66 0.96 -0.12
N ALA A 69 -9.45 0.46 -0.37
CA ALA A 69 -9.19 -0.48 -1.45
C ALA A 69 -9.97 -1.80 -1.24
N GLU A 70 -10.06 -2.30 0.00
CA GLU A 70 -10.86 -3.48 0.34
C GLU A 70 -12.36 -3.26 0.06
N ILE A 71 -12.90 -2.10 0.43
CA ILE A 71 -14.30 -1.73 0.12
C ILE A 71 -14.51 -1.69 -1.39
N VAL A 72 -13.55 -1.17 -2.14
CA VAL A 72 -13.61 -1.12 -3.61
C VAL A 72 -13.59 -2.52 -4.22
N LEU A 73 -12.74 -3.43 -3.70
CA LEU A 73 -12.75 -4.83 -4.11
C LEU A 73 -14.11 -5.48 -3.88
N PHE A 74 -14.72 -5.24 -2.72
CA PHE A 74 -16.03 -5.79 -2.37
C PHE A 74 -17.17 -5.21 -3.23
N THR A 75 -17.11 -3.92 -3.55
CA THR A 75 -18.17 -3.19 -4.27
C THR A 75 -17.98 -3.15 -5.79
N ASN A 76 -16.87 -3.67 -6.30
CA ASN A 76 -16.45 -3.58 -7.71
C ASN A 76 -16.41 -2.14 -8.26
N GLN A 77 -16.16 -1.16 -7.39
CA GLN A 77 -16.08 0.25 -7.79
C GLN A 77 -14.68 0.62 -8.31
N LYS A 78 -14.51 1.88 -8.73
CA LYS A 78 -13.19 2.40 -9.09
C LYS A 78 -12.49 2.93 -7.85
N TYR A 79 -11.26 2.46 -7.59
CA TYR A 79 -10.44 2.99 -6.49
C TYR A 79 -9.85 4.35 -6.87
N ILE A 80 -9.84 5.26 -5.89
CA ILE A 80 -9.22 6.59 -5.98
C ILE A 80 -8.45 6.80 -4.66
N GLN A 81 -7.16 7.12 -4.78
CA GLN A 81 -6.31 7.49 -3.66
C GLN A 81 -6.38 9.02 -3.44
N GLU A 82 -6.41 9.44 -2.17
CA GLU A 82 -6.37 10.85 -1.74
C GLU A 82 -5.33 11.08 -0.65
#